data_AF-H2C3H4-F1
#
_entry.id   AF-H2C3H4-F1
#
_cell.length_a   1.000
_cell.length_b   1.000
_cell.length_c   1.000
_cell.angle_alpha   90.00
_cell.angle_beta   90.00
_cell.angle_gamma   90.00
#
_symmetry.space_group_name_H-M   'P 1'
#
loop_
_entity.id
_entity.type
_entity.pdbx_description
1 polymer ?
#
loop_
_entity_poly.entity_id
_entity_poly.type
_entity_poly.pdbx_seq_one_letter_code
_entity_poly.pdbx_strand_id
1 'polypeptide(L)'
;MIIFYAIGEKDRAKELVRIITKTRWKTISRHAVKISSSSIGPSIVIFKPTMAALAVALWLKDRAEELGMSTSVGWFTPIGNVPEPVHDAVRTDLNKMLMRKLEIPWSP
;
A
#
# COMPACT_ATOMS: atom_id res chain seq x y z
N MET A 1 11.91 -4.28 3.24
CA MET A 1 10.97 -3.15 3.44
C MET A 1 10.06 -3.11 2.24
N ILE A 2 8.74 -3.07 2.43
CA ILE A 2 7.80 -3.02 1.29
C ILE A 2 7.81 -1.56 0.79
N ILE A 3 7.88 -1.37 -0.52
CA ILE A 3 7.84 -0.06 -1.14
C ILE A 3 6.64 -0.02 -2.08
N PHE A 4 5.70 0.86 -1.79
CA PHE A 4 4.66 1.25 -2.74
C PHE A 4 5.13 2.49 -3.51
N TYR A 5 4.95 2.46 -4.82
CA TYR A 5 5.22 3.57 -5.73
C TYR A 5 4.00 3.77 -6.65
N ALA A 6 3.62 5.03 -6.87
CA ALA A 6 2.62 5.40 -7.85
C ALA A 6 2.93 6.74 -8.51
N ILE A 7 2.68 6.85 -9.81
CA ILE A 7 2.78 8.10 -10.59
C ILE A 7 1.64 8.18 -11.60
N GLY A 8 1.15 9.39 -11.84
CA GLY A 8 0.06 9.62 -12.78
C GLY A 8 -0.21 11.12 -12.95
N GLU A 9 -1.22 11.45 -13.75
CA GLU A 9 -1.67 12.82 -13.97
C GLU A 9 -2.05 13.52 -12.66
N LYS A 10 -1.86 14.83 -12.62
CA LYS A 10 -2.01 15.65 -11.41
C LYS A 10 -3.32 15.43 -10.67
N ASP A 11 -4.45 15.35 -11.37
CA ASP A 11 -5.76 15.23 -10.72
C ASP A 11 -5.98 13.83 -10.12
N ARG A 12 -5.50 12.77 -10.78
CA ARG A 12 -5.50 11.39 -10.23
C ARG A 12 -4.57 11.30 -9.02
N ALA A 13 -3.39 11.91 -9.12
CA ALA A 13 -2.40 11.94 -8.05
C ALA A 13 -2.91 12.71 -6.81
N LYS A 14 -3.68 13.80 -6.99
CA LYS A 14 -4.35 14.49 -5.87
C LYS A 14 -5.33 13.57 -5.13
N GLU A 15 -6.09 12.75 -5.86
CA GLU A 15 -7.03 11.83 -5.21
C GLU A 15 -6.30 10.73 -4.44
N LEU A 16 -5.20 10.20 -4.99
CA LEU A 16 -4.35 9.25 -4.25
C LEU A 16 -3.77 9.91 -2.98
N VAL A 17 -3.27 11.15 -3.07
CA VAL A 17 -2.81 11.92 -1.90
C VAL A 17 -3.94 12.06 -0.88
N ARG A 18 -5.19 12.32 -1.32
CA ARG A 18 -6.35 12.41 -0.44
C ARG A 18 -6.64 11.08 0.26
N ILE A 19 -6.56 9.95 -0.45
CA ILE A 19 -6.70 8.61 0.12
C ILE A 19 -5.64 8.39 1.21
N ILE A 20 -4.37 8.68 0.89
CA ILE A 20 -3.23 8.44 1.79
C ILE A 20 -3.29 9.33 3.04
N THR A 21 -3.56 10.63 2.86
CA THR A 21 -3.41 11.63 3.93
C THR A 21 -4.69 11.96 4.67
N LYS A 22 -5.88 11.67 4.10
CA LYS A 22 -7.17 12.00 4.71
C LYS A 22 -8.05 10.76 4.93
N THR A 23 -8.39 10.04 3.86
CA THR A 23 -9.43 9.00 3.92
C THR A 23 -8.97 7.74 4.67
N ARG A 24 -7.73 7.30 4.47
CA ARG A 24 -7.17 6.07 5.04
C ARG A 24 -5.89 6.30 5.84
N TRP A 25 -5.65 7.52 6.29
CA TRP A 25 -4.45 7.91 7.04
C TRP A 25 -4.13 6.96 8.20
N LYS A 26 -5.09 6.67 9.08
CA LYS A 26 -4.87 5.83 10.27
C LYS A 26 -4.45 4.41 9.91
N THR A 27 -5.02 3.86 8.84
CA THR A 27 -4.67 2.53 8.34
C THR A 27 -3.26 2.54 7.77
N ILE A 28 -2.94 3.50 6.90
CA ILE A 28 -1.66 3.53 6.19
C ILE A 28 -0.50 3.89 7.15
N SER A 29 -0.65 4.96 7.93
CA SER A 29 0.39 5.46 8.84
C SER A 29 0.81 4.46 9.92
N ARG A 30 -0.11 3.60 10.38
CA ARG A 30 0.19 2.54 11.37
C ARG A 30 1.24 1.54 10.86
N HIS A 31 1.17 1.20 9.58
CA HIS A 31 2.03 0.20 8.95
C HIS A 31 3.20 0.81 8.16
N ALA A 32 3.13 2.12 7.87
CA ALA A 32 4.19 2.84 7.19
C ALA A 32 5.39 3.15 8.11
N VAL A 33 6.57 3.14 7.51
CA VAL A 33 7.82 3.69 8.03
C VAL A 33 8.01 5.13 7.54
N LYS A 34 7.70 5.37 6.26
CA LYS A 34 7.80 6.70 5.64
C LYS A 34 6.71 6.88 4.60
N ILE A 35 6.07 8.05 4.58
CA ILE A 35 5.09 8.44 3.57
C ILE A 35 5.63 9.69 2.88
N SER A 36 5.80 9.61 1.56
CA SER A 36 6.10 10.76 0.71
C SER A 36 5.08 10.75 -0.42
N SER A 37 4.00 11.52 -0.26
CA SER A 37 2.92 11.57 -1.24
C SER A 37 2.89 12.94 -1.90
N SER A 38 2.79 12.95 -3.22
CA SER A 38 2.81 14.17 -4.03
C SER A 38 1.75 14.10 -5.13
N SER A 39 1.17 15.25 -5.45
CA SER A 39 0.25 15.42 -6.57
C SER A 39 0.94 15.89 -7.85
N ILE A 40 2.25 16.15 -7.79
CA ILE A 40 3.06 16.68 -8.91
C ILE A 40 4.18 15.71 -9.27
N GLY A 41 4.64 14.91 -8.31
CA GLY A 41 5.63 13.86 -8.50
C GLY A 41 5.10 12.50 -8.03
N PRO A 42 5.98 11.49 -7.89
CA PRO A 42 5.56 10.18 -7.44
C PRO A 42 5.09 10.20 -5.99
N SER A 43 4.12 9.34 -5.68
CA SER A 43 3.79 8.95 -4.31
C SER A 43 4.54 7.68 -3.95
N ILE A 44 5.34 7.74 -2.89
CA ILE A 44 6.15 6.65 -2.37
C ILE A 44 5.77 6.41 -0.91
N VAL A 45 5.43 5.17 -0.57
CA VAL A 45 5.22 4.76 0.82
C VAL A 45 6.10 3.57 1.14
N ILE A 46 6.92 3.73 2.16
CA ILE A 46 7.78 2.66 2.68
C ILE A 46 7.08 2.07 3.89
N PHE A 47 6.97 0.75 3.92
CA PHE A 47 6.19 -0.03 4.86
C PHE A 47 7.08 -0.97 5.69
N LYS A 48 6.59 -1.28 6.90
CA LYS A 48 7.20 -2.27 7.79
C LYS A 48 7.27 -3.64 7.10
N PRO A 49 8.22 -4.51 7.44
CA PRO A 49 8.35 -5.84 6.85
C PRO A 49 7.33 -6.83 7.46
N THR A 50 6.03 -6.58 7.33
CA THR A 50 4.96 -7.46 7.86
C THR A 50 3.92 -7.80 6.80
N MET A 51 3.19 -8.91 6.98
CA MET A 51 2.10 -9.29 6.05
C MET A 51 0.99 -8.24 6.01
N ALA A 52 0.65 -7.63 7.16
CA ALA A 52 -0.33 -6.55 7.22
C ALA A 52 0.13 -5.35 6.40
N ALA A 53 1.40 -4.98 6.48
CA ALA A 53 1.94 -3.88 5.71
C ALA A 53 2.00 -4.20 4.20
N LEU A 54 2.25 -5.46 3.83
CA LEU A 54 2.14 -5.92 2.44
C LEU A 54 0.69 -5.79 1.93
N ALA A 55 -0.30 -6.18 2.74
CA ALA A 55 -1.71 -6.03 2.40
C ALA A 55 -2.08 -4.57 2.15
N VAL A 56 -1.62 -3.64 3.00
CA VAL A 56 -1.86 -2.19 2.81
C VAL A 56 -1.21 -1.69 1.52
N ALA A 57 0.02 -2.13 1.21
CA ALA A 57 0.71 -1.73 0.00
C ALA A 57 0.01 -2.21 -1.27
N LEU A 58 -0.46 -3.47 -1.28
CA LEU A 58 -1.22 -4.04 -2.39
C LEU A 58 -2.60 -3.39 -2.51
N TRP A 59 -3.28 -3.12 -1.40
CA TRP A 59 -4.53 -2.37 -1.43
C TRP A 59 -4.35 -0.95 -2.01
N LEU A 60 -3.26 -0.26 -1.65
CA LEU A 60 -2.92 1.04 -2.23
C LEU A 60 -2.61 0.95 -3.74
N LYS A 61 -1.96 -0.14 -4.15
CA LYS A 61 -1.72 -0.46 -5.56
C LYS A 61 -3.05 -0.54 -6.31
N ASP A 62 -3.99 -1.36 -5.86
CA ASP A 62 -5.31 -1.52 -6.49
C ASP A 62 -6.04 -0.18 -6.60
N ARG A 63 -6.04 0.64 -5.54
CA ARG A 63 -6.68 1.98 -5.57
C ARG A 63 -6.01 2.94 -6.55
N ALA A 64 -4.69 2.90 -6.67
CA ALA A 64 -3.98 3.74 -7.62
C ALA A 64 -4.16 3.25 -9.07
N GLU A 65 -4.27 1.93 -9.28
CA GLU A 65 -4.63 1.35 -10.59
C GLU A 65 -6.07 1.69 -11.00
N GLU A 66 -7.03 1.68 -10.07
CA GLU A 66 -8.41 2.15 -10.30
C GLU A 66 -8.46 3.63 -10.72
N LEU A 67 -7.56 4.45 -10.17
CA LEU A 67 -7.38 5.86 -10.57
C LEU A 67 -6.65 5.99 -11.93
N GLY A 68 -6.27 4.89 -12.58
CA GLY A 68 -5.53 4.87 -13.83
C GLY A 68 -4.11 5.41 -13.71
N MET A 69 -3.45 5.16 -12.57
CA MET A 69 -2.04 5.51 -12.33
C MET A 69 -1.13 4.33 -12.66
N SER A 70 0.14 4.61 -12.98
CA SER A 70 1.18 3.59 -13.05
C SER A 70 1.71 3.31 -11.64
N THR A 71 1.72 2.03 -11.24
CA THR A 71 2.02 1.65 -9.85
C THR A 71 2.99 0.48 -9.78
N SER A 72 3.64 0.34 -8.63
CA SER A 72 4.44 -0.83 -8.31
C SER A 72 4.46 -1.05 -6.80
N VAL A 73 4.50 -2.32 -6.40
CA VAL A 73 4.81 -2.75 -5.03
C VAL A 73 6.04 -3.62 -5.10
N GLY A 74 7.11 -3.19 -4.45
CA GLY A 74 8.41 -3.83 -4.49
C GLY A 74 8.97 -4.17 -3.12
N TRP A 75 10.02 -4.96 -3.15
CA TRP A 75 10.91 -5.25 -2.03
C TRP A 75 12.36 -5.20 -2.53
N PHE A 76 13.35 -5.41 -1.66
CA PHE A 76 14.76 -5.52 -2.06
C PHE A 76 15.01 -6.71 -3.00
N THR A 77 14.16 -7.73 -2.93
CA THR A 77 14.15 -8.91 -3.81
C THR A 77 12.81 -8.97 -4.54
N PRO A 78 12.73 -9.61 -5.73
CA PRO A 78 11.47 -9.81 -6.41
C PRO A 78 10.46 -10.53 -5.51
N ILE A 79 9.22 -10.04 -5.48
CA ILE A 79 8.14 -10.71 -4.75
C ILE A 79 7.66 -11.89 -5.60
N GLY A 80 8.13 -13.11 -5.27
CA GLY A 80 7.80 -14.31 -6.03
C GLY A 80 6.40 -14.85 -5.75
N ASN A 81 5.94 -14.75 -4.51
CA ASN A 81 4.60 -15.18 -4.11
C ASN A 81 4.04 -14.29 -2.99
N VAL A 82 2.76 -13.94 -3.08
CA VAL A 82 2.03 -13.22 -2.03
C VAL A 82 1.16 -14.23 -1.29
N PRO A 83 1.25 -14.33 0.06
CA PRO A 83 0.43 -15.29 0.82
C PRO A 83 -1.08 -15.03 0.66
N GLU A 84 -1.90 -16.08 0.50
CA GLU A 84 -3.37 -15.94 0.34
C GLU A 84 -4.05 -15.10 1.44
N PRO A 85 -3.68 -15.19 2.74
CA PRO A 85 -4.26 -14.34 3.77
C PRO A 85 -4.09 -12.83 3.51
N VAL A 86 -3.05 -12.43 2.78
CA VAL A 86 -2.83 -11.05 2.34
C VAL A 86 -3.83 -10.67 1.26
N HIS A 87 -4.07 -11.55 0.28
CA HIS A 87 -5.11 -11.33 -0.73
C HIS A 87 -6.51 -11.23 -0.12
N ASP A 88 -6.84 -12.08 0.85
CA ASP A 88 -8.11 -12.00 1.57
C ASP A 88 -8.30 -10.67 2.28
N ALA A 89 -7.24 -10.16 2.93
CA ALA A 89 -7.27 -8.85 3.56
C ALA A 89 -7.48 -7.72 2.55
N VAL A 90 -6.85 -7.78 1.38
CA VAL A 90 -7.02 -6.78 0.30
C VAL A 90 -8.47 -6.81 -0.23
N ARG A 91 -8.99 -8.00 -0.56
CA ARG A 91 -10.36 -8.20 -1.08
C ARG A 91 -11.44 -7.73 -0.10
N THR A 92 -11.17 -7.81 1.20
CA THR A 92 -12.09 -7.38 2.27
C THR A 92 -11.85 -5.94 2.74
N ASP A 93 -11.18 -5.12 1.94
CA ASP A 93 -10.91 -3.71 2.24
C ASP A 93 -10.18 -3.52 3.57
N LEU A 94 -9.18 -4.38 3.82
CA LEU A 94 -8.33 -4.39 5.01
C LEU A 94 -9.11 -4.61 6.31
N ASN A 95 -9.97 -5.65 6.34
CA ASN A 95 -10.77 -6.01 7.50
C ASN A 95 -9.92 -6.08 8.79
N LYS A 96 -10.37 -5.38 9.83
CA LYS A 96 -9.62 -5.21 11.10
C LYS A 96 -9.21 -6.52 11.77
N MET A 97 -10.05 -7.56 11.71
CA MET A 97 -9.74 -8.85 12.34
C MET A 97 -8.66 -9.61 11.56
N LEU A 98 -8.73 -9.60 10.23
CA LEU A 98 -7.70 -10.19 9.38
C LEU A 98 -6.38 -9.45 9.53
N MET A 99 -6.41 -8.12 9.45
CA MET A 99 -5.22 -7.28 9.59
C MET A 99 -4.47 -7.51 10.90
N ARG A 100 -5.17 -7.75 12.02
CA ARG A 100 -4.54 -8.11 13.30
C ARG A 100 -3.78 -9.43 13.25
N LYS A 101 -4.31 -10.43 12.55
CA LYS A 101 -3.63 -11.73 12.37
C LYS A 101 -2.39 -11.62 11.48
N LEU A 102 -2.36 -10.61 10.61
CA LEU A 102 -1.26 -10.36 9.67
C LEU A 102 -0.15 -9.46 10.25
N GLU A 103 -0.22 -9.05 11.52
CA GLU A 103 0.86 -8.31 12.21
C GLU A 103 2.04 -9.23 12.57
N ILE A 104 2.48 -10.03 11.61
CA ILE A 104 3.63 -10.94 11.69
C ILE A 104 4.69 -10.54 10.66
N PRO A 105 5.99 -10.72 10.97
CA PRO A 105 7.06 -10.44 10.04
C PRO A 105 6.89 -11.19 8.71
N TRP A 106 7.25 -10.53 7.61
CA TRP A 106 7.21 -11.09 6.27
C TRP A 106 8.37 -10.59 5.41
N SER A 107 8.86 -11.50 4.57
CA SER A 107 9.80 -11.26 3.49
C SER A 107 9.44 -12.18 2.32
N PRO A 108 9.59 -11.70 1.06
CA PRO A 108 9.34 -12.49 -0.14
C PRO A 108 10.42 -13.54 -0.43
#